data_AF-A0A3D5BZ07-F1
#
_entry.id   AF-A0A3D5BZ07-F1
#
_cell.length_a   1.000
_cell.length_b   1.000
_cell.length_c   1.000
_cell.angle_alpha   90.00
_cell.angle_beta   90.00
_cell.angle_gamma   90.00
#
_symmetry.space_group_name_H-M   'P 1'
#
loop_
_entity.id
_entity.type
_entity.pdbx_description
1 polymer ?
#
loop_
_entity_poly.entity_id
_entity_poly.type
_entity_poly.pdbx_seq_one_letter_code
_entity_poly.pdbx_strand_id
1 'polypeptide(L)'
;MWNPFAKNTKKNDDTSAPKMGMLQALAMKKMAKMSPKEKEKMMQEARKPENREQIMKVMNMMKKTGQVTDEQIEQAKKMFGL
;
A
#
# COMPACT_ATOMS: atom_id res chain seq x y z
N MET A 1 -47.47 -4.40 -14.87
CA MET A 1 -46.79 -3.21 -15.43
C MET A 1 -45.28 -3.45 -15.29
N TRP A 2 -44.56 -3.54 -16.40
CA TRP A 2 -43.13 -3.87 -16.45
C TRP A 2 -42.30 -2.64 -16.06
N ASN A 3 -41.38 -2.76 -15.11
CA ASN A 3 -40.58 -1.63 -14.61
C ASN A 3 -39.14 -1.68 -15.18
N PRO A 4 -38.81 -0.88 -16.21
CA PRO A 4 -37.52 -0.94 -16.91
C PRO A 4 -36.35 -0.32 -16.13
N PHE A 5 -36.62 0.25 -14.94
CA PHE A 5 -35.61 0.86 -14.06
C PHE A 5 -35.26 -0.02 -12.86
N ALA A 6 -35.77 -1.25 -12.79
CA ALA A 6 -35.31 -2.23 -11.82
C ALA A 6 -33.85 -2.60 -12.17
N LYS A 7 -32.89 -1.90 -11.55
CA LYS A 7 -31.47 -2.22 -11.68
C LYS A 7 -31.27 -3.61 -11.12
N ASN A 8 -31.00 -4.56 -12.00
CA ASN A 8 -30.44 -5.86 -11.63
C ASN A 8 -29.17 -5.58 -10.83
N THR A 9 -29.24 -5.77 -9.51
CA THR A 9 -28.06 -5.89 -8.65
C THR A 9 -27.35 -7.17 -9.07
N LYS A 10 -26.58 -7.10 -10.16
CA LYS A 10 -25.44 -7.99 -10.34
C LYS A 10 -24.56 -7.73 -9.13
N LYS A 11 -24.70 -8.60 -8.12
CA LYS A 11 -23.61 -8.89 -7.20
C LYS A 11 -22.49 -9.39 -8.10
N ASN A 12 -21.63 -8.47 -8.55
CA ASN A 12 -20.28 -8.85 -8.93
C ASN A 12 -19.66 -9.36 -7.64
N ASP A 13 -19.58 -10.68 -7.51
CA ASP A 13 -18.67 -11.38 -6.62
C ASP A 13 -17.21 -11.10 -7.03
N ASP A 14 -16.82 -9.81 -7.07
CA ASP A 14 -15.42 -9.40 -6.98
C ASP A 14 -15.04 -9.50 -5.50
N THR A 15 -14.90 -10.74 -5.05
CA THR A 15 -14.36 -11.06 -3.74
C THR A 15 -12.94 -10.49 -3.65
N SER A 16 -12.77 -9.52 -2.75
CA SER A 16 -11.49 -9.19 -2.09
C SER A 16 -10.49 -8.27 -2.80
N ALA A 17 -10.90 -7.37 -3.69
CA ALA A 17 -10.06 -6.21 -3.98
C ALA A 17 -10.23 -5.18 -2.85
N PRO A 18 -9.19 -4.85 -2.05
CA PRO A 18 -9.30 -3.79 -1.05
C PRO A 18 -9.76 -2.52 -1.76
N LYS A 19 -10.75 -1.83 -1.17
CA LYS A 19 -11.31 -0.56 -1.68
C LYS A 19 -10.21 0.50 -1.65
N MET A 20 -9.30 0.44 -2.62
CA MET A 20 -8.21 1.36 -2.75
C MET A 20 -8.76 2.67 -3.28
N GLY A 21 -8.53 3.76 -2.55
CA GLY A 21 -8.86 5.09 -3.03
C GLY A 21 -8.19 5.37 -4.38
N MET A 22 -8.74 6.29 -5.17
CA MET A 22 -8.19 6.67 -6.49
C MET A 22 -6.68 6.99 -6.43
N LEU A 23 -6.25 7.66 -5.35
CA LEU A 23 -4.83 7.95 -5.09
C LEU A 23 -3.99 6.69 -4.90
N GLN A 24 -4.50 5.71 -4.15
CA GLN A 24 -3.81 4.46 -3.90
C GLN A 24 -3.71 3.61 -5.18
N ALA A 25 -4.75 3.61 -6.00
CA ALA A 25 -4.74 2.97 -7.32
C ALA A 25 -3.72 3.61 -8.27
N LEU A 26 -3.60 4.95 -8.28
CA LEU A 26 -2.59 5.66 -9.07
C LEU A 26 -1.17 5.36 -8.57
N ALA A 27 -0.96 5.32 -7.25
CA ALA A 27 0.33 4.96 -6.66
C ALA A 27 0.74 3.52 -7.03
N MET A 28 -0.18 2.56 -6.92
CA MET A 28 0.06 1.18 -7.35
C MET A 28 0.36 1.09 -8.84
N LYS A 29 -0.38 1.81 -9.69
CA LYS A 29 -0.12 1.85 -11.13
C LYS A 29 1.26 2.43 -11.45
N LYS A 30 1.71 3.43 -10.70
CA LYS A 30 3.07 3.99 -10.83
C LYS A 30 4.13 2.98 -10.38
N MET A 31 3.90 2.27 -9.28
CA MET A 31 4.80 1.20 -8.81
C MET A 31 4.84 0.00 -9.77
N ALA A 32 3.71 -0.35 -10.38
CA ALA A 32 3.64 -1.42 -11.37
C ALA A 32 4.37 -1.04 -12.66
N LYS A 33 4.34 0.24 -13.04
CA LYS A 33 5.05 0.81 -14.19
C LYS A 33 6.55 1.04 -13.96
N MET A 34 7.02 1.02 -12.71
CA MET A 34 8.46 1.06 -12.43
C MET A 34 9.14 -0.21 -12.96
N SER A 35 10.27 -0.03 -13.61
CA SER A 35 11.09 -1.13 -14.10
C SER A 35 11.63 -1.99 -12.94
N PRO A 36 11.94 -3.29 -13.17
CA PRO A 36 12.57 -4.13 -12.15
C PRO A 36 13.84 -3.51 -11.58
N LYS A 37 14.63 -2.83 -12.42
CA LYS A 37 15.86 -2.13 -12.05
C LYS A 37 15.62 -0.96 -11.09
N GLU A 38 14.54 -0.20 -11.29
CA GLU A 38 14.17 0.89 -10.37
C GLU A 38 13.66 0.36 -9.03
N LYS A 39 12.88 -0.72 -9.04
CA LYS A 39 12.43 -1.39 -7.81
C LYS A 39 13.61 -1.91 -7.01
N GLU A 40 14.58 -2.52 -7.69
CA GLU A 40 15.79 -3.02 -7.07
C GLU A 40 16.64 -1.88 -6.48
N LYS A 41 16.81 -0.78 -7.23
CA LYS A 41 17.49 0.42 -6.73
C LYS A 41 16.78 1.00 -5.50
N MET A 42 15.45 1.10 -5.52
CA MET A 42 14.66 1.59 -4.38
C MET A 42 14.80 0.66 -3.16
N MET A 43 14.80 -0.66 -3.38
CA MET A 43 15.04 -1.65 -2.32
C MET A 43 16.45 -1.55 -1.75
N GLN A 44 17.45 -1.34 -2.60
CA GLN A 44 18.84 -1.13 -2.17
C GLN A 44 18.97 0.18 -1.38
N GLU A 45 18.35 1.26 -1.85
CA GLU A 45 18.31 2.56 -1.17
C GLU A 45 17.60 2.45 0.19
N ALA A 46 16.49 1.70 0.28
CA ALA A 46 15.79 1.47 1.54
C ALA A 46 16.61 0.65 2.55
N ARG A 47 17.56 -0.19 2.09
CA ARG A 47 18.47 -0.94 2.98
C ARG A 47 19.63 -0.09 3.50
N LYS A 48 19.95 1.03 2.85
CA LYS A 48 21.06 1.90 3.27
C LYS A 48 20.77 2.46 4.67
N PRO A 49 21.78 2.51 5.56
CA PRO A 49 21.60 3.02 6.92
C PRO A 49 21.13 4.48 6.96
N GLU A 50 21.58 5.30 6.00
CA GLU A 50 21.17 6.69 5.82
C GLU A 50 19.65 6.85 5.66
N ASN A 51 19.00 5.89 4.97
CA ASN A 51 17.57 5.91 4.73
C ASN A 51 16.78 5.26 5.88
N ARG A 52 17.42 4.48 6.77
CA ARG A 52 16.73 3.82 7.89
C ARG A 52 16.07 4.82 8.82
N GLU A 53 16.73 5.94 9.12
CA GLU A 53 16.14 7.00 9.95
C GLU A 53 14.89 7.61 9.33
N GLN A 54 14.91 7.86 8.03
CA GLN A 54 13.75 8.39 7.30
C GLN A 54 12.60 7.39 7.29
N ILE A 55 12.88 6.11 7.04
CA ILE A 55 11.87 5.05 7.08
C ILE A 55 11.27 4.96 8.49
N MET A 56 12.09 5.04 9.55
CA MET A 56 11.61 5.02 10.93
C MET A 56 10.75 6.24 11.28
N LYS A 57 11.09 7.43 10.78
CA LYS A 57 10.26 8.64 10.93
C LYS A 57 8.91 8.46 10.24
N VAL A 58 8.91 7.92 9.02
CA VAL A 58 7.69 7.64 8.26
C VAL A 58 6.84 6.60 8.97
N MET A 59 7.41 5.48 9.45
CA MET A 59 6.68 4.47 10.22
C MET A 59 6.04 5.07 11.48
N ASN A 60 6.78 5.90 12.24
CA ASN A 60 6.23 6.60 13.41
C ASN A 60 5.10 7.56 13.05
N MET A 61 5.19 8.24 11.91
CA MET A 61 4.10 9.09 11.43
C MET A 61 2.88 8.23 11.07
N MET A 62 3.07 7.12 10.37
CA MET A 62 1.98 6.20 10.04
C MET A 62 1.33 5.63 11.31
N LYS A 63 2.12 5.28 12.34
CA LYS A 63 1.63 4.91 13.68
C LYS A 63 0.71 5.97 14.25
N LYS A 64 1.19 7.22 14.30
CA LYS A 64 0.45 8.37 14.85
C LYS A 64 -0.85 8.64 14.10
N THR A 65 -0.86 8.43 12.79
CA THR A 65 -2.06 8.58 11.96
C THR A 65 -3.00 7.37 12.01
N GLY A 66 -2.65 6.31 12.75
CA GLY A 66 -3.45 5.08 12.83
C GLY A 66 -3.50 4.27 11.53
N GLN A 67 -2.61 4.55 10.57
CA GLN A 67 -2.55 3.86 9.28
C GLN A 67 -1.87 2.48 9.39
N VAL A 68 -1.08 2.26 10.44
CA VAL A 68 -0.41 0.99 10.73
C VAL A 68 -0.46 0.69 12.23
N THR A 69 -0.53 -0.60 12.57
CA THR A 69 -0.51 -1.07 13.96
C THR A 69 0.92 -1.21 14.48
N ASP A 70 1.06 -1.32 15.80
CA ASP A 70 2.36 -1.56 16.44
C ASP A 70 3.03 -2.85 15.94
N GLU A 71 2.26 -3.93 15.80
CA GLU A 71 2.76 -5.20 15.27
C GLU A 71 3.28 -5.07 13.83
N GLN A 72 2.60 -4.29 12.97
CA GLN A 72 3.04 -4.04 11.60
C GLN A 72 4.34 -3.26 11.55
N ILE A 73 4.55 -2.33 12.50
CA ILE A 73 5.80 -1.59 12.64
C ILE A 73 6.92 -2.48 13.15
N GLU A 74 6.66 -3.34 14.15
CA GLU A 74 7.67 -4.29 14.64
C GLU A 74 8.08 -5.29 13.57
N GLN A 75 7.12 -5.82 12.79
CA GLN A 75 7.41 -6.68 11.65
C GLN A 75 8.23 -5.96 10.59
N ALA A 76 7.88 -4.70 10.27
CA ALA A 76 8.66 -3.89 9.34
C ALA A 76 10.09 -3.70 9.86
N LYS A 77 10.28 -3.30 11.12
CA LYS A 77 11.62 -3.17 11.75
C LYS A 77 12.45 -4.44 11.63
N LYS A 78 11.86 -5.60 11.95
CA LYS A 78 12.50 -6.92 11.79
C LYS A 78 12.94 -7.17 10.35
N MET A 79 12.10 -6.85 9.35
CA MET A 79 12.47 -6.98 7.93
C MET A 79 13.61 -6.05 7.52
N PHE A 80 13.73 -4.87 8.15
CA PHE A 80 14.82 -3.92 7.92
C PHE A 80 16.08 -4.21 8.75
N GLY A 81 16.07 -5.27 9.58
CA GLY A 81 17.21 -5.63 10.43
C GLY A 81 17.50 -4.58 11.51
N LEU A 82 16.43 -4.04 12.10
CA LEU A 82 16.41 -3.15 13.26
C LEU A 82 15.77 -3.89 14.44
#